data_AF-R6AAQ1-F1
#
_entry.id   AF-R6AAQ1-F1
#
_cell.length_a   1.000
_cell.length_b   1.000
_cell.length_c   1.000
_cell.angle_alpha   90.00
_cell.angle_beta   90.00
_cell.angle_gamma   90.00
#
_symmetry.space_group_name_H-M   'P 1'
#
loop_
_entity.id
_entity.type
_entity.pdbx_description
1 polymer ?
#
loop_
_entity_poly.entity_id
_entity_poly.type
_entity_poly.pdbx_seq_one_letter_code
_entity_poly.pdbx_strand_id
1 'polypeptide(L)'
;MALKNVKVTMSRLGVHTMEGNTTVYMPLANIEYMKLGKKKKTVHLDGKMVFDKKYFKGWILGSSYFVGVTADSYQIYDEDGNRTGTSSIEEFGEPIQANEDDFICLKGRIASLIGINGKCKKSRALTNEEYESITKE
;
A
#
# COMPACT_ATOMS: atom_id res chain seq x y z
N MET A 1 -4.00 -17.20 -0.24
CA MET A 1 -4.38 -17.43 -1.65
C MET A 1 -3.56 -16.48 -2.51
N ALA A 2 -3.05 -16.90 -3.67
CA ALA A 2 -2.13 -16.04 -4.43
C ALA A 2 -2.85 -14.99 -5.29
N LEU A 3 -2.50 -13.71 -5.07
CA LEU A 3 -2.83 -12.59 -5.94
C LEU A 3 -2.00 -12.66 -7.23
N LYS A 4 -2.64 -12.36 -8.36
CA LYS A 4 -1.97 -12.24 -9.66
C LYS A 4 -1.56 -10.80 -9.92
N ASN A 5 -2.50 -9.88 -9.68
CA ASN A 5 -2.30 -8.46 -9.92
C ASN A 5 -3.30 -7.66 -9.08
N VAL A 6 -2.88 -6.46 -8.69
CA VAL A 6 -3.76 -5.45 -8.11
C VAL A 6 -3.54 -4.15 -8.85
N LYS A 7 -4.62 -3.54 -9.34
CA LYS A 7 -4.58 -2.22 -9.96
C LYS A 7 -5.45 -1.26 -9.16
N VAL A 8 -4.83 -0.22 -8.62
CA VAL A 8 -5.57 0.84 -7.92
C VAL A 8 -5.96 1.94 -8.92
N THR A 9 -7.23 2.31 -8.90
CA THR A 9 -7.81 3.39 -9.70
C THR A 9 -8.53 4.38 -8.80
N MET A 10 -8.58 5.65 -9.19
CA MET A 10 -9.32 6.67 -8.44
C MET A 10 -10.69 6.90 -9.06
N SER A 11 -11.74 6.54 -8.34
CA SER A 11 -13.11 6.95 -8.67
C SER A 11 -13.28 8.44 -8.38
N ARG A 12 -13.94 9.17 -9.27
CA ARG A 12 -14.23 10.60 -9.11
C ARG A 12 -15.69 10.74 -8.68
N LEU A 13 -15.93 11.38 -7.55
CA LEU A 13 -17.26 11.63 -7.01
C LEU A 13 -17.48 13.14 -6.87
N GLY A 14 -18.61 13.63 -7.39
CA GLY A 14 -19.08 14.99 -7.13
C GLY A 14 -19.88 15.01 -5.84
N VAL A 15 -19.50 15.86 -4.89
CA VAL A 15 -20.20 16.08 -3.63
C VAL A 15 -20.78 17.49 -3.65
N HIS A 16 -22.09 17.58 -3.48
CA HIS A 16 -22.81 18.82 -3.30
C HIS A 16 -22.93 19.11 -1.80
N THR A 17 -22.32 20.20 -1.34
CA THR A 17 -22.43 20.69 0.04
C THR A 17 -23.16 22.04 0.05
N MET A 18 -23.56 22.52 1.23
CA MET A 18 -24.14 23.86 1.37
C MET A 18 -23.18 24.99 0.94
N GLU A 19 -21.87 24.71 0.96
CA GLU A 19 -20.81 25.65 0.56
C GLU A 19 -20.47 25.57 -0.94
N GLY A 20 -21.05 24.61 -1.67
CA GLY A 20 -20.89 24.46 -3.12
C GLY A 20 -20.57 23.04 -3.57
N ASN A 21 -20.09 22.92 -4.81
CA ASN A 21 -19.80 21.63 -5.44
C ASN A 21 -18.31 21.33 -5.32
N THR A 22 -17.97 20.19 -4.72
CA THR A 22 -16.58 19.75 -4.59
C THR A 22 -16.39 18.37 -5.22
N THR A 23 -15.23 18.12 -5.81
CA THR A 23 -14.85 16.78 -6.29
C THR A 23 -14.02 16.08 -5.23
N VAL A 24 -14.39 14.85 -4.89
CA VAL A 24 -13.58 13.94 -4.08
C VAL A 24 -13.17 12.72 -4.90
N TYR A 25 -12.08 12.09 -4.49
CA TYR A 25 -11.56 10.88 -5.09
C TYR A 25 -11.58 9.74 -4.10
N MET A 26 -12.01 8.57 -4.57
CA MET A 26 -12.08 7.35 -3.77
C MET A 26 -11.22 6.27 -4.42
N PRO A 27 -10.22 5.71 -3.70
CA PRO A 27 -9.40 4.63 -4.22
C PRO A 27 -10.19 3.33 -4.34
N LEU A 28 -10.08 2.71 -5.51
CA LEU A 28 -10.66 1.42 -5.87
C LEU A 28 -9.54 0.45 -6.21
N ALA A 29 -9.46 -0.69 -5.53
CA ALA A 29 -8.57 -1.77 -5.94
C ALA A 29 -9.32 -2.77 -6.83
N ASN A 30 -8.75 -3.04 -8.00
CA ASN A 30 -9.17 -4.11 -8.89
C ASN A 30 -8.21 -5.29 -8.69
N ILE A 31 -8.73 -6.36 -8.11
CA ILE A 31 -7.98 -7.53 -7.66
C ILE A 31 -8.16 -8.67 -8.66
N GLU A 32 -7.04 -9.19 -9.15
CA GLU A 32 -6.97 -10.37 -9.99
C GLU A 32 -6.26 -11.50 -9.25
N TYR A 33 -6.82 -12.71 -9.34
CA TYR A 33 -6.33 -13.88 -8.62
C TYR A 33 -5.59 -14.84 -9.55
N MET A 34 -4.62 -15.57 -9.01
CA MET A 34 -3.92 -16.64 -9.76
C MET A 34 -4.82 -17.85 -10.03
N LYS A 35 -5.80 -18.11 -9.15
CA LYS A 35 -6.72 -19.25 -9.26
C LYS A 35 -7.62 -19.10 -10.49
N LEU A 36 -7.53 -20.08 -11.41
CA LEU A 36 -8.39 -20.14 -12.59
C LEU A 36 -9.87 -20.15 -12.19
N GLY A 37 -10.69 -19.36 -12.88
CA GLY A 37 -12.13 -19.28 -12.66
C GLY A 37 -12.59 -18.40 -11.49
N LYS A 38 -11.69 -17.90 -10.62
CA LYS A 38 -12.10 -16.85 -9.65
C LYS A 38 -12.32 -15.54 -10.40
N LYS A 39 -13.49 -14.94 -10.19
CA LYS A 39 -13.85 -13.65 -10.78
C LYS A 39 -12.97 -12.54 -10.19
N LYS A 40 -12.61 -11.57 -11.03
CA LYS A 40 -11.98 -10.32 -10.57
C LYS A 40 -12.89 -9.66 -9.55
N LYS A 41 -12.29 -9.03 -8.55
CA LYS A 41 -13.02 -8.32 -7.48
C LYS A 41 -12.63 -6.85 -7.53
N THR A 42 -13.61 -5.96 -7.39
CA THR A 42 -13.36 -4.54 -7.20
C THR A 42 -13.82 -4.17 -5.80
N VAL A 43 -12.92 -3.57 -5.03
CA VAL A 43 -13.20 -3.12 -3.67
C VAL A 43 -12.90 -1.64 -3.54
N HIS A 44 -13.74 -0.94 -2.79
CA HIS A 44 -13.39 0.38 -2.30
C HIS A 44 -12.41 0.20 -1.15
N LEU A 45 -11.26 0.86 -1.26
CA LEU A 45 -10.32 0.89 -0.14
C LEU A 45 -10.91 1.86 0.88
N ASP A 46 -11.04 1.41 2.13
CA ASP A 46 -11.62 2.17 3.25
C ASP A 46 -10.74 3.34 3.73
N GLY A 47 -9.74 3.69 2.92
CA GLY A 47 -8.99 4.93 3.05
C GLY A 47 -9.89 6.16 2.91
N LYS A 48 -9.45 7.25 3.55
CA LYS A 48 -10.11 8.55 3.51
C LYS A 48 -10.41 8.95 2.06
N MET A 49 -11.63 9.45 1.79
CA MET A 49 -11.89 10.19 0.55
C MET A 49 -10.93 11.37 0.48
N VAL A 50 -10.23 11.52 -0.64
CA VAL A 50 -9.22 12.55 -0.80
C VAL A 50 -9.63 13.56 -1.84
N PHE A 51 -9.32 14.83 -1.59
CA PHE A 51 -9.56 15.90 -2.56
C PHE A 51 -8.51 15.91 -3.68
N ASP A 52 -7.37 15.23 -3.48
CA ASP A 52 -6.29 15.15 -4.46
C ASP A 52 -5.82 13.71 -4.68
N LYS A 53 -5.78 13.29 -5.95
CA LYS A 53 -5.25 11.99 -6.37
C LYS A 53 -3.77 11.83 -6.00
N LYS A 54 -3.00 12.93 -5.88
CA LYS A 54 -1.59 12.93 -5.49
C LYS A 54 -1.33 12.37 -4.09
N TYR A 55 -2.37 12.23 -3.27
CA TYR A 55 -2.29 11.58 -1.98
C TYR A 55 -1.87 10.12 -2.10
N PHE A 56 -2.29 9.43 -3.16
CA PHE A 56 -1.92 8.04 -3.40
C PHE A 56 -0.70 7.98 -4.30
N LYS A 57 0.35 7.34 -3.82
CA LYS A 57 1.68 7.29 -4.45
C LYS A 57 1.89 6.02 -5.27
N GLY A 58 1.23 4.92 -4.91
CA GLY A 58 1.37 3.65 -5.60
C GLY A 58 0.86 2.49 -4.77
N TRP A 59 1.20 1.28 -5.18
CA TRP A 59 0.88 0.08 -4.43
C TRP A 59 2.03 -0.92 -4.45
N ILE A 60 2.05 -1.77 -3.42
CA ILE A 60 2.96 -2.90 -3.30
C ILE A 60 2.10 -4.17 -3.38
N LEU A 61 2.57 -5.16 -4.13
CA LEU A 61 1.90 -6.44 -4.27
C LEU A 61 2.72 -7.54 -3.57
N GLY A 62 2.15 -8.13 -2.53
CA GLY A 62 2.63 -9.37 -1.95
C GLY A 62 1.89 -10.57 -2.53
N SER A 63 2.22 -11.76 -2.03
CA SER A 63 1.58 -13.00 -2.50
C SER A 63 0.10 -13.09 -2.10
N SER A 64 -0.21 -12.70 -0.86
CA SER A 64 -1.48 -12.90 -0.17
C SER A 64 -2.08 -11.58 0.36
N TYR A 65 -1.43 -10.47 0.06
CA TYR A 65 -1.77 -9.14 0.54
C TYR A 65 -1.37 -8.07 -0.49
N PHE A 66 -1.89 -6.87 -0.34
CA PHE A 66 -1.40 -5.71 -1.06
C PHE A 66 -1.39 -4.47 -0.15
N VAL A 67 -0.55 -3.51 -0.48
CA VAL A 67 -0.39 -2.27 0.29
C VAL A 67 -0.71 -1.09 -0.61
N GLY A 68 -1.63 -0.23 -0.19
CA GLY A 68 -1.79 1.10 -0.77
C GLY A 68 -0.80 2.06 -0.13
N VAL A 69 0.04 2.70 -0.93
CA VAL A 69 1.02 3.69 -0.46
C VAL A 69 0.42 5.09 -0.61
N THR A 70 0.25 5.78 0.50
CA THR A 70 -0.21 7.18 0.52
C THR A 70 0.97 8.13 0.73
N ALA A 71 0.71 9.43 0.88
CA ALA A 71 1.77 10.40 1.16
C ALA A 71 2.36 10.26 2.58
N ASP A 72 1.61 9.65 3.50
CA ASP A 72 1.88 9.60 4.94
C ASP A 72 1.92 8.17 5.51
N SER A 73 1.29 7.20 4.83
CA SER A 73 1.06 5.88 5.41
C SER A 73 1.06 4.74 4.40
N TYR A 74 1.27 3.53 4.94
CA TYR A 74 1.02 2.26 4.30
C TYR A 74 -0.32 1.72 4.76
N GLN A 75 -1.29 1.59 3.86
CA GLN A 75 -2.58 0.97 4.14
C GLN A 75 -2.52 -0.48 3.65
N ILE A 76 -2.65 -1.45 4.55
CA ILE A 76 -2.38 -2.86 4.24
C ILE A 76 -3.70 -3.63 4.18
N TYR A 77 -3.87 -4.44 3.14
CA TYR A 77 -5.08 -5.17 2.85
C TYR A 77 -4.79 -6.65 2.60
N ASP A 78 -5.70 -7.52 3.01
CA ASP A 78 -5.68 -8.93 2.64
C ASP A 78 -6.03 -9.14 1.15
N GLU A 79 -5.93 -10.39 0.68
CA GLU A 79 -6.28 -10.82 -0.67
C GLU A 79 -7.72 -10.53 -1.11
N ASP A 80 -8.63 -10.30 -0.16
CA ASP A 80 -10.02 -9.97 -0.41
C ASP A 80 -10.29 -8.46 -0.33
N GLY A 81 -9.27 -7.66 -0.02
CA GLY A 81 -9.35 -6.21 0.05
C GLY A 81 -9.85 -5.67 1.38
N ASN A 82 -9.85 -6.48 2.44
CA ASN A 82 -10.14 -6.00 3.79
C ASN A 82 -8.88 -5.42 4.40
N ARG A 83 -8.99 -4.24 5.02
CA ARG A 83 -7.83 -3.61 5.67
C ARG A 83 -7.44 -4.40 6.92
N THR A 84 -6.18 -4.82 6.97
CA THR A 84 -5.60 -5.60 8.06
C THR A 84 -4.68 -4.77 8.95
N GLY A 85 -4.21 -3.62 8.47
CA GLY A 85 -3.34 -2.74 9.26
C GLY A 85 -2.94 -1.45 8.57
N THR A 86 -2.19 -0.64 9.32
CA THR A 86 -1.58 0.61 8.83
C THR A 86 -0.21 0.79 9.45
N SER A 87 0.72 1.39 8.69
CA SER A 87 2.05 1.78 9.18
C SER A 87 2.42 3.19 8.68
N SER A 88 3.32 3.88 9.38
CA SER A 88 3.74 5.24 9.03
C SER A 88 4.92 5.25 8.06
N ILE A 89 4.81 6.02 6.98
CA ILE A 89 5.95 6.27 6.07
C ILE A 89 6.99 7.13 6.78
N GLU A 90 6.56 8.09 7.59
CA GLU A 90 7.47 8.92 8.38
C GLU A 90 8.33 8.04 9.30
N GLU A 91 7.75 7.01 9.91
CA GLU A 91 8.47 6.12 10.83
C GLU A 91 9.43 5.16 10.11
N PHE A 92 8.99 4.55 9.02
CA PHE A 92 9.69 3.41 8.40
C PHE A 92 10.37 3.71 7.06
N GLY A 93 10.16 4.90 6.48
CA GLY A 93 10.75 5.30 5.20
C GLY A 93 10.07 4.62 4.02
N GLU A 94 10.79 4.42 2.93
CA GLU A 94 10.28 3.94 1.63
C GLU A 94 10.32 2.41 1.52
N PRO A 95 9.41 1.76 0.75
CA PRO A 95 9.43 0.33 0.58
C PRO A 95 10.50 -0.08 -0.44
N ILE A 96 11.34 -1.06 -0.09
CA ILE A 96 12.42 -1.54 -0.98
C ILE A 96 12.20 -2.98 -1.48
N GLN A 97 11.39 -3.77 -0.78
CA GLN A 97 11.13 -5.16 -1.13
C GLN A 97 9.79 -5.63 -0.58
N ALA A 98 9.07 -6.44 -1.35
CA ALA A 98 7.87 -7.15 -0.92
C ALA A 98 8.13 -8.66 -0.89
N ASN A 99 7.81 -9.29 0.23
CA ASN A 99 7.89 -10.74 0.41
C ASN A 99 6.47 -11.35 0.45
N GLU A 100 6.40 -12.63 0.79
CA GLU A 100 5.16 -13.40 0.82
C GLU A 100 4.12 -12.82 1.80
N ASP A 101 4.55 -12.52 3.04
CA ASP A 101 3.70 -12.11 4.18
C ASP A 101 4.27 -10.90 4.99
N ASP A 102 5.18 -10.16 4.37
CA ASP A 102 5.74 -8.90 4.88
C ASP A 102 6.43 -8.12 3.76
N PHE A 103 6.75 -6.87 4.03
CA PHE A 103 7.55 -6.01 3.17
C PHE A 103 8.62 -5.30 3.99
N ILE A 104 9.71 -4.92 3.33
CA ILE A 104 10.84 -4.23 3.95
C ILE A 104 10.78 -2.76 3.55
N CYS A 105 10.80 -1.89 4.56
CA CYS A 105 10.97 -0.46 4.39
C CYS A 105 12.37 -0.03 4.85
N LEU A 106 12.89 1.03 4.23
CA LEU A 106 14.19 1.60 4.51
C LEU A 106 14.05 3.08 4.88
N LYS A 107 14.48 3.44 6.09
CA LYS A 107 14.61 4.83 6.55
C LYS A 107 16.05 5.11 6.93
N GLY A 108 16.74 5.91 6.11
CA GLY A 108 18.19 6.03 6.22
C GLY A 108 18.81 4.63 6.19
N ARG A 109 19.65 4.30 7.18
CA ARG A 109 20.29 2.97 7.27
C ARG A 109 19.49 1.91 8.03
N ILE A 110 18.25 2.17 8.40
CA ILE A 110 17.43 1.22 9.18
C ILE A 110 16.47 0.51 8.25
N ALA A 111 16.65 -0.80 8.09
CA ALA A 111 15.71 -1.68 7.42
C ALA A 111 14.70 -2.24 8.43
N SER A 112 13.41 -2.08 8.15
CA SER A 112 12.31 -2.52 9.02
C SER A 112 11.40 -3.49 8.27
N LEU A 113 11.16 -4.66 8.85
CA LEU A 113 10.28 -5.71 8.33
C LEU A 113 8.86 -5.46 8.84
N ILE A 114 7.96 -5.03 7.96
CA ILE A 114 6.58 -4.69 8.28
C ILE A 114 5.67 -5.87 7.92
N GLY A 115 4.96 -6.40 8.91
CA GLY A 115 4.00 -7.48 8.70
C GLY A 115 2.70 -7.01 8.06
N ILE A 116 1.91 -7.96 7.56
CA ILE A 116 0.58 -7.69 6.99
C ILE A 116 -0.44 -7.08 7.98
N ASN A 117 -0.13 -7.04 9.28
CA ASN A 117 -0.94 -6.36 10.30
C ASN A 117 -0.48 -4.90 10.55
N GLY A 118 0.50 -4.40 9.80
CA GLY A 118 1.06 -3.06 9.95
C GLY A 118 2.05 -2.88 11.10
N LYS A 119 2.41 -3.95 11.81
CA LYS A 119 3.40 -3.89 12.88
C LYS A 119 4.80 -4.23 12.36
N CYS A 120 5.80 -3.51 12.86
CA CYS A 120 7.19 -3.87 12.67
C CYS A 120 7.50 -5.17 13.41
N LYS A 121 7.87 -6.22 12.68
CA LYS A 121 8.29 -7.52 13.23
C LYS A 121 9.73 -7.45 13.74
N LYS A 122 10.61 -6.78 12.99
CA LYS A 122 12.04 -6.68 13.26
C LYS A 122 12.62 -5.48 12.54
N SER A 123 13.59 -4.82 13.14
CA SER A 123 14.41 -3.79 12.49
C SER A 123 15.88 -4.06 12.72
N ARG A 124 16.72 -3.62 11.78
CA ARG A 124 18.18 -3.60 11.95
C ARG A 124 18.81 -2.44 11.21
N ALA A 125 19.95 -1.98 11.71
CA ALA A 125 20.84 -1.14 10.92
C ALA A 125 21.55 -1.98 9.84
N LEU A 126 21.63 -1.43 8.64
CA LEU A 126 22.42 -1.97 7.53
C LEU A 126 23.87 -1.54 7.68
N THR A 127 24.79 -2.37 7.19
CA THR A 127 26.18 -1.94 6.99
C THR A 127 26.24 -0.91 5.85
N ASN A 128 27.36 -0.19 5.73
CA ASN A 128 27.53 0.77 4.63
C ASN A 128 27.45 0.07 3.26
N GLU A 129 28.06 -1.12 3.14
CA GLU A 129 28.08 -1.92 1.91
C GLU A 129 26.65 -2.33 1.49
N GLU A 130 25.84 -2.80 2.44
CA GLU A 130 24.44 -3.17 2.20
C GLU A 130 23.59 -1.96 1.83
N TYR A 131 23.78 -0.83 2.51
CA TYR A 131 23.03 0.38 2.21
C TYR A 131 23.37 0.90 0.81
N GLU A 132 24.66 0.95 0.46
CA GLU A 132 25.10 1.40 -0.85
C GLU A 132 24.60 0.51 -1.98
N SER A 133 24.56 -0.81 -1.81
CA SER A 133 24.05 -1.72 -2.84
C SER A 133 22.55 -1.59 -3.10
N ILE A 134 21.79 -1.09 -2.11
CA ILE A 134 20.34 -0.85 -2.23
C ILE A 134 20.06 0.55 -2.80
N THR A 135 20.85 1.57 -2.44
CA THR A 135 20.55 2.97 -2.81
C THR A 135 21.30 3.51 -4.03
N LYS A 136 22.35 2.83 -4.49
CA LYS A 136 23.03 3.20 -5.74
C LYS A 136 22.33 2.54 -6.92
N GLU A 137 21.32 3.22 -7.46
CA GLU A 137 20.94 3.13 -8.88
C GLU A 137 21.61 4.24 -9.68
#